data_AF-A0A182KB27-F1
#
_entry.id   AF-A0A182KB27-F1
#
_cell.length_a   1.000
_cell.length_b   1.000
_cell.length_c   1.000
_cell.angle_alpha   90.00
_cell.angle_beta   90.00
_cell.angle_gamma   90.00
#
_symmetry.space_group_name_H-M   'P 1'
#
loop_
_entity.id
_entity.type
_entity.pdbx_description
1 polymer ?
#
loop_
_entity_poly.entity_id
_entity_poly.type
_entity_poly.pdbx_seq_one_letter_code
_entity_poly.pdbx_strand_id
1 'polypeptide(L)'
;MDKICFKRLNLAKFSIGKYVENYHDVKQHGECTEGFMTISEQGLPNLDGRWCGTASGYTIYYSETKSVNVTLRLDKQPPASGSLSNGFEFRLIYKFLRHSDAKLRNDNRIWNGDLVPGSYCNRNFYDCDKRTCRIRSPNYPGIYPRNLTCKYYINHRAPPSGLHAMIVLRQPDGHKLNMKEQATHHEANNRILR
;
A
#
# COMPACT_ATOMS: atom_id res chain seq x y z
N MET A 1 -21.59 8.71 20.40
CA MET A 1 -21.55 8.63 18.92
C MET A 1 -20.28 7.90 18.52
N ASP A 2 -20.41 6.59 18.27
CA ASP A 2 -19.27 5.70 18.10
C ASP A 2 -18.46 6.03 16.86
N LYS A 3 -17.24 6.52 17.12
CA LYS A 3 -16.22 6.85 16.12
C LYS A 3 -15.81 5.58 15.40
N ILE A 4 -16.15 5.51 14.12
CA ILE A 4 -15.73 4.55 13.09
C ILE A 4 -14.56 3.64 13.53
N CYS A 5 -14.86 2.35 13.73
CA CYS A 5 -13.84 1.32 13.96
C CYS A 5 -13.13 1.00 12.64
N PHE A 6 -11.83 1.30 12.55
CA PHE A 6 -10.99 0.79 11.47
C PHE A 6 -10.90 -0.74 11.59
N LYS A 7 -10.89 -1.46 10.47
CA LYS A 7 -10.63 -2.90 10.45
C LYS A 7 -9.17 -3.12 10.11
N ARG A 8 -8.46 -3.88 10.96
CA ARG A 8 -7.12 -4.37 10.65
C ARG A 8 -7.22 -5.79 10.13
N LEU A 9 -6.92 -5.97 8.85
CA LEU A 9 -6.86 -7.26 8.17
C LEU A 9 -5.41 -7.75 8.16
N ASN A 10 -5.16 -8.97 8.63
CA ASN A 10 -3.87 -9.63 8.62
C ASN A 10 -3.93 -10.85 7.69
N LEU A 11 -3.23 -10.77 6.57
CA LEU A 11 -3.09 -11.85 5.59
C LEU A 11 -1.98 -12.79 6.06
N ALA A 12 -2.29 -13.61 7.06
CA ALA A 12 -1.32 -14.46 7.76
C ALA A 12 -0.73 -15.55 6.87
N LYS A 13 -1.50 -16.05 5.91
CA LYS A 13 -1.07 -16.95 4.84
C LYS A 13 -1.71 -16.51 3.53
N PHE A 14 -0.91 -16.41 2.48
CA PHE A 14 -1.38 -16.04 1.16
C PHE A 14 -0.59 -16.81 0.10
N SER A 15 -1.28 -17.61 -0.70
CA SER A 15 -0.76 -18.30 -1.87
C SER A 15 -1.90 -18.39 -2.88
N ILE A 16 -1.97 -17.41 -3.78
CA ILE A 16 -3.06 -17.27 -4.76
C ILE A 16 -2.47 -16.84 -6.09
N GLY A 17 -2.65 -17.67 -7.12
CA GLY A 17 -2.18 -17.37 -8.47
C GLY A 17 -0.68 -17.11 -8.58
N LYS A 18 -0.24 -16.64 -9.74
CA LYS A 18 1.15 -16.31 -10.04
C LYS A 18 1.25 -14.95 -10.69
N TYR A 19 2.22 -14.15 -10.24
CA TYR A 19 2.55 -12.89 -10.88
C TYR A 19 3.53 -13.14 -12.03
N VAL A 20 3.15 -12.74 -13.24
CA VAL A 20 3.98 -12.86 -14.44
C VAL A 20 4.46 -11.46 -14.82
N GLU A 21 5.78 -11.25 -14.83
CA GLU A 21 6.38 -10.00 -15.30
C GLU A 21 6.41 -9.96 -16.83
N ASN A 22 5.87 -8.90 -17.41
CA ASN A 22 5.96 -8.66 -18.85
C ASN A 22 7.30 -7.99 -19.19
N TYR A 23 8.31 -8.80 -19.49
CA TYR A 23 9.64 -8.30 -19.87
C TYR A 23 9.71 -7.67 -21.27
N HIS A 24 8.72 -7.90 -22.12
CA HIS A 24 8.72 -7.45 -23.52
C HIS A 24 8.12 -6.05 -23.72
N ASP A 25 7.44 -5.48 -22.73
CA ASP A 25 6.86 -4.14 -22.80
C ASP A 25 7.01 -3.42 -21.46
N VAL A 26 7.91 -2.44 -21.41
CA VAL A 26 8.18 -1.60 -20.22
C VAL A 26 6.94 -0.83 -19.76
N LYS A 27 5.93 -0.65 -20.62
CA LYS A 27 4.66 -0.01 -20.28
C LYS A 27 3.63 -0.98 -19.70
N GLN A 28 3.77 -2.29 -19.91
CA GLN A 28 2.87 -3.29 -19.34
C GLN A 28 3.40 -3.74 -17.98
N HIS A 29 2.58 -3.47 -16.97
CA HIS A 29 2.82 -4.00 -15.64
C HIS A 29 2.53 -5.50 -15.68
N GLY A 30 3.25 -6.29 -14.87
CA GLY A 30 2.98 -7.73 -14.78
C GLY A 30 1.55 -8.02 -14.32
N GLU A 31 1.05 -9.18 -14.69
CA GLU A 31 -0.34 -9.57 -14.45
C GLU A 31 -0.45 -10.78 -13.51
N CYS A 32 -1.59 -10.83 -12.81
CA CYS A 32 -1.94 -11.99 -12.01
C CYS A 32 -2.61 -13.05 -12.88
N THR A 33 -1.95 -14.20 -12.97
CA THR A 33 -2.42 -15.40 -13.66
C THR A 33 -2.87 -16.45 -12.65
N GLU A 34 -3.73 -17.37 -13.08
CA GLU A 34 -4.23 -18.51 -12.29
C GLU A 34 -5.14 -18.14 -11.10
N GLY A 35 -5.14 -16.89 -10.65
CA GLY A 35 -6.03 -16.33 -9.66
C GLY A 35 -5.50 -15.04 -9.05
N PHE A 36 -6.34 -14.36 -8.28
CA PHE A 36 -5.98 -13.14 -7.57
C PHE A 36 -6.91 -12.85 -6.40
N MET A 37 -6.45 -11.99 -5.50
CA MET A 37 -7.27 -11.33 -4.49
C MET A 37 -7.51 -9.87 -4.91
N THR A 38 -8.68 -9.33 -4.58
CA THR A 38 -8.94 -7.89 -4.57
C THR A 38 -9.45 -7.46 -3.20
N ILE A 39 -9.23 -6.18 -2.88
CA ILE A 39 -9.72 -5.52 -1.67
C ILE A 39 -10.37 -4.23 -2.14
N SER A 40 -11.65 -4.06 -1.85
CA SER A 40 -12.40 -2.84 -2.14
C SER A 40 -13.13 -2.34 -0.90
N GLU A 41 -13.33 -1.04 -0.83
CA GLU A 41 -13.98 -0.38 0.31
C GLU A 41 -15.14 0.48 -0.17
N GLN A 42 -16.23 0.46 0.59
CA GLN A 42 -17.42 1.21 0.23
C GLN A 42 -17.17 2.72 0.32
N GLY A 43 -17.35 3.43 -0.79
CA GLY A 43 -17.16 4.88 -0.86
C GLY A 43 -15.74 5.32 -1.22
N LEU A 44 -14.81 4.37 -1.44
CA LEU A 44 -13.53 4.65 -2.10
C LEU A 44 -13.62 4.33 -3.60
N PRO A 45 -12.77 4.95 -4.44
CA PRO A 45 -12.67 4.58 -5.84
C PRO A 45 -12.34 3.10 -6.00
N ASN A 46 -12.95 2.45 -7.00
CA ASN A 46 -12.51 1.13 -7.41
C ASN A 46 -11.17 1.27 -8.14
N LEU A 47 -10.13 0.67 -7.56
CA LEU A 47 -8.78 0.72 -8.12
C LEU A 47 -8.50 -0.46 -9.06
N ASP A 48 -9.36 -1.48 -9.11
CA ASP A 48 -9.10 -2.74 -9.84
C ASP A 48 -7.74 -3.37 -9.52
N GLY A 49 -7.20 -3.07 -8.34
CA GLY A 49 -5.95 -3.61 -7.84
C GLY A 49 -6.08 -5.09 -7.52
N ARG A 50 -5.13 -5.89 -8.03
CA ARG A 50 -5.04 -7.33 -7.82
C ARG A 50 -3.77 -7.69 -7.07
N TRP A 51 -3.85 -8.71 -6.23
CA TRP A 51 -2.72 -9.33 -5.54
C TRP A 51 -2.66 -10.81 -5.89
N CYS A 52 -1.45 -11.31 -6.16
CA CYS A 52 -1.20 -12.73 -6.41
C CYS A 52 0.24 -13.14 -6.02
N GLY A 53 0.54 -14.42 -6.14
CA GLY A 53 1.79 -15.04 -5.70
C GLY A 53 1.69 -15.59 -4.28
N THR A 54 2.85 -15.74 -3.65
CA THR A 54 2.97 -16.33 -2.30
C THR A 54 3.56 -15.32 -1.35
N ALA A 55 2.89 -15.09 -0.23
CA ALA A 55 3.42 -14.34 0.89
C ALA A 55 3.09 -15.02 2.23
N SER A 56 4.04 -14.89 3.15
CA SER A 56 3.91 -15.35 4.52
C SER A 56 4.52 -14.30 5.44
N GLY A 57 3.83 -13.95 6.52
CA GLY A 57 4.34 -12.99 7.51
C GLY A 57 3.42 -11.79 7.76
N TYR A 58 4.01 -10.62 8.03
CA TYR A 58 3.30 -9.40 8.44
C TYR A 58 2.76 -8.62 7.23
N THR A 59 1.64 -9.08 6.70
CA THR A 59 0.92 -8.37 5.65
C THR A 59 -0.39 -7.83 6.20
N ILE A 60 -0.41 -6.53 6.50
CA ILE A 60 -1.55 -5.88 7.15
C ILE A 60 -2.19 -4.85 6.24
N TYR A 61 -3.51 -4.87 6.16
CA TYR A 61 -4.31 -3.83 5.52
C TYR A 61 -5.18 -3.13 6.59
N TYR A 62 -5.21 -1.80 6.60
CA TYR A 62 -6.06 -1.01 7.49
C TYR A 62 -7.19 -0.35 6.69
N SER A 63 -8.44 -0.66 7.02
CA SER A 63 -9.56 -0.04 6.33
C SER A 63 -9.59 1.47 6.56
N GLU A 64 -10.02 2.23 5.55
CA GLU A 64 -10.35 3.64 5.66
C GLU A 64 -11.85 3.85 5.93
N THR A 65 -12.66 2.85 5.63
CA THR A 65 -14.11 2.88 5.72
C THR A 65 -14.65 1.84 6.70
N LYS A 66 -15.97 1.84 6.90
CA LYS A 66 -16.68 0.88 7.74
C LYS A 66 -16.86 -0.48 7.06
N SER A 67 -16.72 -0.57 5.74
CA SER A 67 -17.04 -1.77 4.96
C SER A 67 -15.92 -2.12 4.00
N VAL A 68 -15.40 -3.34 4.13
CA VAL A 68 -14.30 -3.84 3.30
C VAL A 68 -14.75 -5.15 2.70
N ASN A 69 -14.63 -5.27 1.39
CA ASN A 69 -14.87 -6.48 0.63
C ASN A 69 -13.52 -7.06 0.21
N VAL A 70 -13.26 -8.30 0.60
CA VAL A 70 -12.10 -9.06 0.15
C VAL A 70 -12.61 -10.16 -0.77
N THR A 71 -12.25 -10.10 -2.04
CA THR A 71 -12.70 -11.07 -3.05
C THR A 71 -11.53 -11.94 -3.46
N LEU A 72 -11.75 -13.24 -3.48
CA LEU A 72 -10.80 -14.23 -3.98
C LEU A 72 -11.34 -14.79 -5.29
N ARG A 73 -10.50 -14.80 -6.32
CA ARG A 73 -10.81 -15.41 -7.60
C ARG A 73 -9.73 -16.43 -7.95
N LEU A 74 -10.15 -17.64 -8.26
CA LEU A 74 -9.29 -18.71 -8.76
C LEU A 74 -9.72 -19.01 -10.19
N ASP A 75 -8.85 -18.70 -11.15
CA ASP A 75 -9.12 -18.90 -12.57
C ASP A 75 -8.69 -20.30 -13.04
N LYS A 76 -7.79 -20.96 -12.29
CA LYS A 76 -7.40 -22.35 -12.51
C LYS A 76 -7.49 -23.14 -11.21
N GLN A 77 -7.92 -24.39 -11.30
CA GLN A 77 -7.98 -25.27 -10.14
C GLN A 77 -6.56 -25.63 -9.68
N PRO A 78 -6.22 -25.46 -8.38
CA PRO A 78 -4.95 -25.91 -7.85
C PRO A 78 -4.79 -27.42 -8.05
N PRO A 79 -3.62 -27.92 -8.47
CA PRO A 79 -3.43 -29.35 -8.70
C PRO A 79 -3.71 -30.15 -7.42
N ALA A 80 -4.52 -31.21 -7.55
CA ALA A 80 -5.05 -32.00 -6.44
C ALA A 80 -4.03 -32.97 -5.79
N SER A 81 -2.72 -32.83 -6.04
CA SER A 81 -1.71 -33.78 -5.61
C SER A 81 -0.53 -33.09 -4.92
N GLY A 82 -0.36 -33.39 -3.62
CA GLY A 82 0.83 -33.41 -2.74
C GLY A 82 2.16 -32.71 -3.07
N SER A 83 2.26 -31.82 -4.04
CA SER A 83 3.47 -31.10 -4.41
C SER A 83 3.53 -29.77 -3.66
N LEU A 84 4.54 -29.64 -2.81
CA LEU A 84 4.72 -28.61 -1.78
C LEU A 84 4.86 -27.14 -2.28
N SER A 85 4.66 -26.83 -3.57
CA SER A 85 5.04 -25.52 -4.13
C SER A 85 3.95 -24.72 -4.86
N ASN A 86 2.76 -25.26 -5.17
CA ASN A 86 1.77 -24.57 -6.02
C ASN A 86 0.30 -24.72 -5.53
N GLY A 87 0.07 -24.82 -4.22
CA GLY A 87 -1.27 -24.90 -3.64
C GLY A 87 -1.92 -23.54 -3.35
N PHE A 88 -3.26 -23.51 -3.34
CA PHE A 88 -4.02 -22.39 -2.77
C PHE A 88 -3.94 -22.44 -1.25
N GLU A 89 -3.43 -21.37 -0.62
CA GLU A 89 -3.42 -21.22 0.82
C GLU A 89 -3.85 -19.80 1.17
N PHE A 90 -4.92 -19.65 1.96
CA PHE A 90 -5.40 -18.34 2.38
C PHE A 90 -5.85 -18.35 3.83
N ARG A 91 -5.24 -17.49 4.65
CA ARG A 91 -5.64 -17.27 6.04
C ARG A 91 -5.71 -15.78 6.33
N LEU A 92 -6.92 -15.27 6.45
CA LEU A 92 -7.22 -13.90 6.83
C LEU A 92 -7.66 -13.84 8.29
N ILE A 93 -7.02 -12.99 9.09
CA ILE A 93 -7.41 -12.68 10.47
C ILE A 93 -7.76 -11.20 10.55
N TYR A 94 -8.94 -10.87 11.04
CA TYR A 94 -9.33 -9.46 11.19
C TYR A 94 -9.56 -9.10 12.65
N LYS A 95 -9.41 -7.80 12.96
CA LYS A 95 -9.89 -7.22 14.21
C LYS A 95 -10.35 -5.79 14.00
N PHE A 96 -11.24 -5.34 14.86
CA PHE A 96 -11.61 -3.93 14.94
C PHE A 96 -10.56 -3.18 15.77
N LEU A 97 -10.21 -1.98 15.31
CA LEU A 97 -9.33 -1.06 16.00
C LEU A 97 -10.11 0.17 16.43
N ARG A 98 -9.92 0.55 17.69
CA ARG A 98 -10.43 1.83 18.18
C ARG A 98 -9.56 2.96 17.63
N HIS A 99 -10.16 4.12 17.46
CA HIS A 99 -9.45 5.32 17.01
C HIS A 99 -8.26 5.68 17.92
N SER A 100 -8.38 5.42 19.22
CA SER A 100 -7.31 5.59 20.23
C SER A 100 -6.09 4.70 19.98
N ASP A 101 -6.31 3.53 19.40
CA ASP A 101 -5.29 2.50 19.22
C ASP A 101 -4.54 2.69 17.89
N ALA A 102 -5.15 3.42 16.96
CA ALA A 102 -4.60 3.77 15.65
C ALA A 102 -3.60 4.95 15.71
N LYS A 103 -2.70 4.95 16.70
CA LYS A 103 -1.76 6.06 16.98
C LYS A 103 -0.96 6.51 15.76
N LEU A 104 -0.45 5.56 14.97
CA LEU A 104 0.34 5.88 13.77
C LEU A 104 -0.49 6.59 12.68
N ARG A 105 -1.79 6.32 12.60
CA ARG A 105 -2.68 6.93 11.61
C ARG A 105 -3.23 8.28 12.08
N ASN A 106 -3.50 8.38 13.38
CA ASN A 106 -4.13 9.53 14.01
C ASN A 106 -3.14 10.40 14.79
N ASP A 107 -1.88 10.41 14.37
CA ASP A 107 -0.87 11.28 14.99
C ASP A 107 -1.08 12.72 14.52
N ASN A 108 -1.83 13.48 15.33
CA ASN A 108 -2.16 14.88 15.06
C ASN A 108 -0.93 15.80 15.09
N ARG A 109 0.24 15.33 15.55
CA ARG A 109 1.49 16.11 15.55
C ARG A 109 2.14 16.13 14.17
N ILE A 110 1.79 15.18 13.31
CA ILE A 110 2.39 15.00 11.99
C ILE A 110 1.36 15.35 10.92
N TRP A 111 1.65 16.38 10.13
CA TRP A 111 0.80 16.74 9.01
C TRP A 111 1.19 15.94 7.76
N ASN A 112 0.22 15.24 7.18
CA ASN A 112 0.41 14.34 6.04
C ASN A 112 -0.07 14.95 4.70
N GLY A 113 -0.11 16.29 4.65
CA GLY A 113 -0.54 17.05 3.48
C GLY A 113 -2.06 17.11 3.31
N ASP A 114 -2.51 18.13 2.60
CA ASP A 114 -3.93 18.32 2.29
C ASP A 114 -4.32 17.47 1.09
N LEU A 115 -5.49 16.83 1.15
CA LEU A 115 -6.02 16.05 0.03
C LEU A 115 -6.31 16.97 -1.15
N VAL A 116 -5.78 16.65 -2.32
CA VAL A 116 -6.15 17.35 -3.56
C VAL A 116 -7.60 16.97 -3.89
N PRO A 117 -8.52 17.93 -4.05
CA PRO A 117 -9.92 17.65 -4.38
C PRO A 117 -10.07 16.76 -5.61
N GLY A 118 -11.00 15.81 -5.56
CA GLY A 118 -11.25 14.86 -6.65
C GLY A 118 -10.19 13.77 -6.81
N SER A 119 -9.13 13.74 -5.99
CA SER A 119 -8.16 12.65 -5.98
C SER A 119 -8.38 11.72 -4.79
N TYR A 120 -7.97 10.45 -4.93
CA TYR A 120 -7.97 9.49 -3.81
C TYR A 120 -6.82 9.76 -2.83
N CYS A 121 -5.61 10.01 -3.35
CA CYS A 121 -4.40 10.04 -2.53
C CYS A 121 -3.41 11.14 -2.90
N ASN A 122 -3.72 12.05 -3.82
CA ASN A 122 -2.80 13.15 -4.12
C ASN A 122 -2.80 14.13 -2.94
N ARG A 123 -1.63 14.63 -2.59
CA ARG A 123 -1.48 15.53 -1.43
C ARG A 123 -0.67 16.76 -1.77
N ASN A 124 -1.08 17.89 -1.20
CA ASN A 124 -0.32 19.14 -1.20
C ASN A 124 0.42 19.30 0.13
N PHE A 125 1.73 19.51 0.04
CA PHE A 125 2.60 19.85 1.15
C PHE A 125 3.15 21.25 0.93
N TYR A 126 3.17 22.04 1.99
CA TYR A 126 3.72 23.38 1.98
C TYR A 126 4.27 23.79 3.34
N ASP A 127 5.27 24.68 3.30
CA ASP A 127 5.88 25.31 4.47
C ASP A 127 6.28 24.31 5.57
N CYS A 128 6.96 23.24 5.15
CA CYS A 128 7.45 22.15 6.02
C CYS A 128 8.64 22.56 6.90
N ASP A 129 9.13 23.79 6.74
CA ASP A 129 9.99 24.52 7.67
C ASP A 129 9.23 24.99 8.91
N LYS A 130 7.93 25.30 8.78
CA LYS A 130 7.08 25.82 9.87
C LYS A 130 6.32 24.74 10.63
N ARG A 131 6.25 23.51 10.08
CA ARG A 131 5.53 22.37 10.68
C ARG A 131 6.17 21.05 10.28
N THR A 132 6.01 20.03 11.12
CA THR A 132 6.47 18.68 10.79
C THR A 132 5.59 18.04 9.72
N CYS A 133 6.11 17.99 8.49
CA CYS A 133 5.51 17.26 7.37
C CYS A 133 6.00 15.81 7.32
N ARG A 134 5.12 14.87 6.98
CA ARG A 134 5.52 13.51 6.63
C ARG A 134 4.73 12.98 5.45
N ILE A 135 5.45 12.50 4.44
CA ILE A 135 4.85 11.78 3.34
C ILE A 135 4.63 10.33 3.78
N ARG A 136 3.44 9.81 3.52
CA ARG A 136 3.06 8.43 3.82
C ARG A 136 2.37 7.85 2.61
N SER A 137 2.69 6.60 2.28
CA SER A 137 1.91 5.85 1.30
C SER A 137 0.46 5.72 1.78
N PRO A 138 -0.51 5.60 0.87
CA PRO A 138 -1.86 5.20 1.23
C PRO A 138 -1.81 3.92 2.06
N ASN A 139 -2.71 3.80 3.02
CA ASN A 139 -2.78 2.71 3.97
C ASN A 139 -1.59 2.52 4.94
N TYR A 140 -0.58 3.41 4.99
CA TYR A 140 0.51 3.30 5.97
C TYR A 140 -0.03 3.13 7.41
N PRO A 141 0.53 2.21 8.24
CA PRO A 141 1.71 1.36 8.02
C PRO A 141 1.39 -0.01 7.38
N GLY A 142 0.22 -0.17 6.79
CA GLY A 142 -0.19 -1.38 6.06
C GLY A 142 0.28 -1.39 4.60
N ILE A 143 -0.13 -2.43 3.88
CA ILE A 143 0.10 -2.60 2.45
C ILE A 143 -0.67 -1.54 1.65
N TYR A 144 -0.01 -0.84 0.75
CA TYR A 144 -0.69 0.14 -0.09
C TYR A 144 -1.61 -0.56 -1.11
N PRO A 145 -2.77 0.04 -1.46
CA PRO A 145 -3.63 -0.47 -2.52
C PRO A 145 -2.91 -0.57 -3.87
N ARG A 146 -3.27 -1.57 -4.66
CA ARG A 146 -2.68 -1.78 -5.99
C ARG A 146 -3.42 -1.01 -7.07
N ASN A 147 -2.72 -0.81 -8.19
CA ASN A 147 -3.19 -0.06 -9.36
C ASN A 147 -3.60 1.38 -9.02
N LEU A 148 -2.69 2.09 -8.35
CA LEU A 148 -2.89 3.46 -7.89
C LEU A 148 -1.66 4.30 -8.19
N THR A 149 -1.88 5.55 -8.64
CA THR A 149 -0.84 6.56 -8.76
C THR A 149 -1.17 7.73 -7.84
N CYS A 150 -0.27 8.04 -6.90
CA CYS A 150 -0.39 9.19 -5.99
C CYS A 150 0.66 10.22 -6.34
N LYS A 151 0.22 11.48 -6.50
CA LYS A 151 1.10 12.63 -6.72
C LYS A 151 1.20 13.45 -5.44
N TYR A 152 2.43 13.69 -4.99
CA TYR A 152 2.73 14.53 -3.84
C TYR A 152 3.36 15.83 -4.33
N TYR A 153 2.66 16.95 -4.15
CA TYR A 153 3.12 18.27 -4.55
C TYR A 153 3.75 18.94 -3.34
N ILE A 154 5.04 19.26 -3.40
CA ILE A 154 5.80 19.81 -2.27
C ILE A 154 6.27 21.19 -2.68
N ASN A 155 5.81 22.21 -1.96
CA ASN A 155 6.11 23.61 -2.26
C ASN A 155 6.59 24.33 -1.00
N HIS A 156 7.28 25.45 -1.16
CA HIS A 156 7.59 26.37 -0.06
C HIS A 156 7.14 27.76 -0.50
N ARG A 157 6.16 28.37 0.19
CA ARG A 157 5.46 29.54 -0.36
C ARG A 157 6.26 30.83 -0.25
N ALA A 158 6.93 31.04 0.88
CA ALA A 158 7.71 32.26 1.13
C ALA A 158 8.99 31.91 1.90
N PRO A 159 10.15 31.78 1.23
CA PRO A 159 11.42 31.63 1.93
C PRO A 159 11.71 32.89 2.76
N PRO A 160 12.39 32.77 3.91
CA PRO A 160 12.87 33.95 4.65
C PRO A 160 13.76 34.84 3.78
N SER A 161 13.77 36.15 4.07
CA SER A 161 14.55 37.12 3.30
C SER A 161 16.03 36.73 3.22
N GLY A 162 16.60 36.80 2.02
CA GLY A 162 18.01 36.45 1.76
C GLY A 162 18.31 34.95 1.69
N LEU A 163 17.32 34.07 1.86
CA LEU A 163 17.49 32.62 1.76
C LEU A 163 16.81 32.04 0.51
N HIS A 164 17.33 30.91 0.04
CA HIS A 164 16.72 30.11 -1.02
C HIS A 164 16.10 28.85 -0.42
N ALA A 165 14.86 28.56 -0.79
CA ALA A 165 14.20 27.33 -0.34
C ALA A 165 14.84 26.11 -1.01
N MET A 166 15.20 25.11 -0.21
CA MET A 166 15.61 23.78 -0.69
C MET A 166 14.63 22.73 -0.19
N ILE A 167 14.20 21.84 -1.08
CA ILE A 167 13.34 20.72 -0.73
C ILE A 167 14.21 19.47 -0.62
N VAL A 168 14.24 18.88 0.57
CA VAL A 168 14.95 17.63 0.84
C VAL A 168 13.95 16.57 1.25
N LEU A 169 13.92 15.47 0.50
CA LEU A 169 13.18 14.26 0.87
C LEU A 169 14.13 13.30 1.58
N ARG A 170 13.76 12.90 2.81
CA ARG A 170 14.56 11.98 3.62
C ARG A 170 13.72 10.79 4.06
N GLN A 171 14.22 9.59 3.77
CA GLN A 171 13.82 8.35 4.44
C GLN A 171 15.07 7.78 5.13
N PRO A 172 15.19 7.91 6.46
CA PRO A 172 16.36 7.39 7.17
C PRO A 172 16.44 5.86 7.13
N ASP A 173 15.28 5.20 6.98
CA ASP A 173 15.18 3.75 6.90
C ASP A 173 15.23 3.29 5.44
N GLY A 174 16.43 2.98 4.93
CA GLY A 174 16.63 2.61 3.51
C GLY A 174 15.70 1.49 3.01
N HIS A 175 15.39 0.50 3.85
CA HIS A 175 14.47 -0.60 3.54
C HIS A 175 13.01 -0.17 3.30
N LYS A 176 12.66 1.10 3.58
CA LYS A 176 11.34 1.68 3.30
C LYS A 176 11.27 2.41 1.95
N LEU A 177 12.39 2.52 1.23
CA LEU A 177 12.43 3.03 -0.14
C LEU A 177 12.66 1.87 -1.11
N ASN A 178 11.82 1.80 -2.14
CA ASN A 178 12.08 0.98 -3.32
C ASN A 178 12.04 1.90 -4.54
N MET A 179 13.21 2.40 -4.97
CA MET A 179 13.34 3.19 -6.19
C MET A 179 13.57 2.25 -7.36
N LYS A 180 12.68 2.28 -8.37
CA LYS A 180 12.79 1.43 -9.57
C LYS A 180 13.92 1.84 -10.53
N GLU A 181 14.74 2.83 -10.18
CA GLU A 181 15.93 3.16 -10.98
C GLU A 181 17.10 2.29 -10.55
N GLN A 182 17.45 1.36 -11.44
CA GLN A 182 18.55 0.39 -11.33
C GLN A 182 18.31 -0.70 -10.28
N ALA A 183 17.50 -1.69 -10.66
CA ALA A 183 17.52 -3.00 -10.02
C ALA A 183 18.87 -3.69 -10.30
N THR A 184 19.91 -3.30 -9.57
CA THR A 184 20.98 -4.25 -9.25
C THR A 184 20.36 -5.28 -8.30
N HIS A 185 20.49 -6.54 -8.72
CA HIS A 185 20.00 -7.72 -8.03
C HIS A 185 20.29 -7.67 -6.52
N HIS A 186 19.33 -7.26 -5.71
CA HIS A 186 19.39 -7.46 -4.26
C HIS A 186 18.17 -8.23 -3.76
N GLU A 187 18.48 -9.50 -3.49
CA GLU A 187 17.92 -10.39 -2.47
C GLU A 187 16.47 -10.86 -2.61
N ALA A 188 16.34 -11.86 -3.47
CA ALA A 188 15.27 -12.86 -3.49
C ALA A 188 15.26 -13.77 -2.24
N ASN A 189 15.08 -13.19 -1.04
CA ASN A 189 14.82 -13.98 0.17
C ASN A 189 13.60 -13.55 0.99
N ASN A 190 12.77 -12.64 0.48
CA ASN A 190 11.45 -12.38 1.08
C ASN A 190 10.31 -12.58 0.08
N ARG A 191 9.38 -13.46 0.48
CA ARG A 191 8.14 -13.84 -0.22
C ARG A 191 7.14 -12.68 -0.15
N ILE A 192 7.16 -11.83 -1.17
CA ILE A 192 6.42 -10.55 -1.22
C ILE A 192 5.10 -10.76 -1.97
N LEU A 193 4.02 -10.14 -1.47
CA LEU A 193 2.78 -9.98 -2.25
C LEU A 193 3.04 -9.09 -3.45
N ARG A 194 2.87 -9.66 -4.64
CA ARG A 194 3.01 -8.97 -5.91
C ARG A 194 1.67 -8.77 -6.60
#